data_AF-A0A948X0I1-F1
#
_entry.id   AF-A0A948X0I1-F1
#
_cell.length_a   1.000
_cell.length_b   1.000
_cell.length_c   1.000
_cell.angle_alpha   90.00
_cell.angle_beta   90.00
_cell.angle_gamma   90.00
#
_symmetry.space_group_name_H-M   'P 1'
#
loop_
_entity.id
_entity.type
_entity.pdbx_description
1 polymer ?
#
loop_
_entity_poly.entity_id
_entity_poly.type
_entity_poly.pdbx_seq_one_letter_code
_entity_poly.pdbx_strand_id
1 'polypeptide(L)'
;MALDIKAWQTALAANTSLPYDAFVLRDLVIPNILGDDTEAILYWAGRNLAKQFNLSNPHALTNFCQQMHWGKLQLDHQNKYKEVYTLRGEDINERLRLNPQANFQLETGFIAQTRQLQLDYPCEATYECKDQVVTITCQLDPNDDELDALNFD
;
A
#
# COMPACT_ATOMS: atom_id res chain seq x y z
N MET A 1 1.12 -21.25 -7.47
CA MET A 1 0.02 -21.34 -8.46
C MET A 1 0.25 -20.25 -9.49
N ALA A 2 0.21 -20.58 -10.78
CA ALA A 2 0.80 -19.78 -11.84
C ALA A 2 -0.06 -18.58 -12.24
N LEU A 3 0.61 -17.47 -12.60
CA LEU A 3 0.05 -16.28 -13.21
C LEU A 3 -0.84 -16.63 -14.43
N ASP A 4 -1.96 -15.94 -14.64
CA ASP A 4 -2.81 -16.15 -15.83
C ASP A 4 -2.23 -15.41 -17.06
N ILE A 5 -1.18 -16.00 -17.66
CA ILE A 5 -0.47 -15.42 -18.83
C ILE A 5 -1.43 -15.10 -19.99
N LYS A 6 -2.53 -15.84 -20.15
CA LYS A 6 -3.50 -15.60 -21.23
C LYS A 6 -4.34 -14.36 -20.95
N ALA A 7 -4.74 -14.14 -19.69
CA ALA A 7 -5.38 -12.90 -19.28
C ALA A 7 -4.47 -11.68 -19.49
N TRP A 8 -3.16 -11.83 -19.22
CA TRP A 8 -2.15 -10.79 -19.49
C TRP A 8 -2.03 -10.43 -20.98
N GLN A 9 -1.91 -11.44 -21.85
CA GLN A 9 -1.81 -11.22 -23.31
C GLN A 9 -3.07 -10.53 -23.87
N THR A 10 -4.24 -10.89 -23.33
CA THR A 10 -5.52 -10.30 -23.73
C THR A 10 -5.63 -8.85 -23.28
N ALA A 11 -5.18 -8.55 -22.05
CA ALA A 11 -5.17 -7.20 -21.49
C ALA A 11 -4.24 -6.25 -22.27
N LEU A 12 -3.05 -6.72 -22.65
CA LEU A 12 -2.09 -5.96 -23.47
C LEU A 12 -2.64 -5.62 -24.86
N ALA A 13 -3.39 -6.54 -25.47
CA ALA A 13 -3.99 -6.31 -26.79
C ALA A 13 -5.14 -5.27 -26.77
N ALA A 14 -5.68 -4.95 -25.59
CA ALA A 14 -6.80 -4.03 -25.44
C ALA A 14 -6.42 -2.53 -25.43
N ASN A 15 -5.12 -2.20 -25.58
CA ASN A 15 -4.60 -0.82 -25.66
C ASN A 15 -5.04 0.08 -24.49
N THR A 16 -4.92 -0.45 -23.28
CA THR A 16 -5.29 0.23 -22.03
C THR A 16 -4.13 1.08 -21.51
N SER A 17 -4.41 2.24 -20.89
CA SER A 17 -3.41 3.15 -20.30
C SER A 17 -2.86 2.66 -18.95
N LEU A 18 -2.95 1.35 -18.69
CA LEU A 18 -2.55 0.74 -17.43
C LEU A 18 -1.05 0.44 -17.42
N PRO A 19 -0.38 0.55 -16.26
CA PRO A 19 1.07 0.42 -16.15
C PRO A 19 1.49 -1.06 -16.09
N TYR A 20 1.28 -1.82 -17.17
CA TYR A 20 1.59 -3.25 -17.20
C TYR A 20 3.07 -3.56 -17.01
N ASP A 21 3.96 -2.68 -17.44
CA ASP A 21 5.40 -2.79 -17.19
C ASP A 21 5.72 -2.80 -15.69
N ALA A 22 5.10 -1.89 -14.93
CA ALA A 22 5.21 -1.85 -13.48
C ALA A 22 4.63 -3.10 -12.84
N PHE A 23 3.47 -3.59 -13.31
CA PHE A 23 2.90 -4.82 -12.77
C PHE A 23 3.76 -6.06 -13.08
N VAL A 24 4.35 -6.17 -14.27
CA VAL A 24 5.29 -7.26 -14.59
C VAL A 24 6.48 -7.22 -13.63
N LEU A 25 7.09 -6.06 -13.43
CA LEU A 25 8.18 -5.93 -12.46
C LEU A 25 7.73 -6.34 -11.05
N ARG A 26 6.56 -5.86 -10.64
CA ARG A 26 6.09 -5.97 -9.26
C ARG A 26 5.51 -7.33 -8.90
N ASP A 27 4.75 -7.95 -9.80
CA ASP A 27 4.02 -9.20 -9.55
C ASP A 27 4.73 -10.43 -10.12
N LEU A 28 5.77 -10.24 -10.96
CA LEU A 28 6.55 -11.35 -11.51
C LEU A 28 8.02 -11.28 -11.14
N VAL A 29 8.69 -10.19 -11.51
CA VAL A 29 10.15 -10.12 -11.40
C VAL A 29 10.58 -10.05 -9.95
N ILE A 30 9.99 -9.14 -9.17
CA ILE A 30 10.32 -8.96 -7.74
C ILE A 30 10.08 -10.26 -6.95
N PRO A 31 8.91 -10.92 -7.01
CA PRO A 31 8.69 -12.16 -6.28
C PRO A 31 9.64 -13.29 -6.72
N ASN A 32 10.02 -13.34 -8.00
CA ASN A 32 10.97 -14.32 -8.50
C ASN A 32 12.39 -14.12 -7.95
N ILE A 33 12.80 -12.85 -7.76
CA ILE A 33 14.12 -12.51 -7.22
C ILE A 33 14.15 -12.72 -5.70
N LEU A 34 13.10 -12.31 -5.00
CA LEU A 34 13.08 -12.26 -3.52
C LEU A 34 12.58 -13.55 -2.87
N GLY A 35 11.82 -14.39 -3.58
CA GLY A 35 11.31 -15.65 -3.04
C GLY A 35 10.46 -15.45 -1.79
N ASP A 36 10.74 -16.22 -0.74
CA ASP A 36 9.96 -16.24 0.50
C ASP A 36 10.04 -14.92 1.29
N ASP A 37 11.08 -14.11 1.07
CA ASP A 37 11.28 -12.83 1.76
C ASP A 37 10.54 -11.65 1.10
N THR A 38 9.84 -11.91 -0.01
CA THR A 38 9.17 -10.88 -0.83
C THR A 38 8.31 -9.94 0.01
N GLU A 39 7.47 -10.49 0.89
CA GLU A 39 6.53 -9.69 1.68
C GLU A 39 7.25 -8.75 2.65
N ALA A 40 8.20 -9.29 3.41
CA ALA A 40 8.95 -8.55 4.42
C ALA A 40 9.81 -7.44 3.78
N ILE A 41 10.48 -7.76 2.66
CA ILE A 41 11.31 -6.81 1.93
C ILE A 41 10.45 -5.70 1.31
N LEU A 42 9.30 -6.03 0.71
CA LEU A 42 8.42 -5.01 0.14
C LEU A 42 7.84 -4.09 1.22
N TYR A 43 7.46 -4.63 2.38
CA TYR A 43 7.01 -3.83 3.51
C TYR A 43 8.10 -2.85 3.96
N TRP A 44 9.31 -3.35 4.19
CA TRP A 44 10.46 -2.52 4.54
C TRP A 44 10.77 -1.47 3.46
N ALA A 45 10.72 -1.85 2.18
CA ALA A 45 10.96 -0.95 1.06
C ALA A 45 9.94 0.19 1.04
N GLY A 46 8.66 -0.12 1.31
CA GLY A 46 7.59 0.88 1.45
C GLY A 46 7.89 1.87 2.57
N ARG A 47 8.26 1.37 3.76
CA ARG A 47 8.65 2.21 4.90
C ARG A 47 9.84 3.11 4.53
N ASN A 48 10.88 2.55 3.91
CA ASN A 48 12.06 3.31 3.51
C ASN A 48 11.72 4.40 2.48
N LEU A 49 10.85 4.08 1.51
CA LEU A 49 10.42 5.01 0.48
C LEU A 49 9.63 6.19 1.06
N ALA A 50 8.77 5.96 2.04
CA ALA A 50 8.04 7.03 2.72
C ALA A 50 8.97 8.04 3.42
N LYS A 51 10.08 7.58 4.02
CA LYS A 51 11.10 8.47 4.61
C LYS A 51 11.78 9.35 3.57
N GLN A 52 11.95 8.85 2.35
CA GLN A 52 12.57 9.60 1.25
C GLN A 52 11.63 10.65 0.66
N PHE A 53 10.36 10.31 0.44
CA PHE A 53 9.37 11.26 -0.08
C PHE A 53 8.87 12.26 0.98
N ASN A 54 8.88 11.87 2.26
CA ASN A 54 8.55 12.71 3.41
C ASN A 54 7.29 13.57 3.20
N LEU A 55 6.16 12.92 2.93
CA LEU A 55 4.90 13.60 2.62
C LEU A 55 4.39 14.36 3.84
N SER A 56 4.50 15.69 3.82
CA SER A 56 4.15 16.56 4.96
C SER A 56 2.65 16.88 5.10
N ASN A 57 1.84 16.59 4.08
CA ASN A 57 0.40 16.89 4.08
C ASN A 57 -0.44 15.58 4.10
N PRO A 58 -1.46 15.46 4.97
CA PRO A 58 -2.37 14.31 4.99
C PRO A 58 -3.04 14.00 3.64
N HIS A 59 -3.35 15.03 2.84
CA HIS A 59 -3.93 14.85 1.49
C HIS A 59 -2.90 14.43 0.43
N ALA A 60 -1.60 14.62 0.69
CA ALA A 60 -0.56 14.24 -0.25
C ALA A 60 -0.48 12.72 -0.42
N LEU A 61 -0.83 11.94 0.60
CA LEU A 61 -0.78 10.48 0.55
C LEU A 61 -1.75 9.92 -0.50
N THR A 62 -3.01 10.35 -0.51
CA THR A 62 -3.98 9.92 -1.52
C THR A 62 -3.54 10.30 -2.93
N ASN A 63 -3.04 11.53 -3.12
CA ASN A 63 -2.55 12.00 -4.41
C ASN A 63 -1.33 11.20 -4.87
N PHE A 64 -0.42 10.87 -3.96
CA PHE A 64 0.77 10.07 -4.24
C PHE A 64 0.39 8.67 -4.69
N CYS A 65 -0.50 7.97 -3.97
CA CYS A 65 -0.98 6.64 -4.37
C CYS A 65 -1.59 6.67 -5.78
N GLN A 66 -2.38 7.69 -6.10
CA GLN A 66 -2.97 7.84 -7.43
C GLN A 66 -1.91 8.08 -8.51
N GLN A 67 -0.93 8.96 -8.27
CA GLN A 67 0.15 9.25 -9.23
C GLN A 67 1.08 8.05 -9.46
N MET A 68 1.27 7.23 -8.43
CA MET A 68 2.09 6.01 -8.50
C MET A 68 1.32 4.81 -9.06
N HIS A 69 0.05 4.98 -9.46
CA HIS A 69 -0.83 3.89 -9.90
C HIS A 69 -0.97 2.77 -8.84
N TRP A 70 -0.92 3.14 -7.57
CA TRP A 70 -1.19 2.24 -6.44
C TRP A 70 -2.68 2.20 -6.09
N GLY A 71 -3.51 2.85 -6.90
CA GLY A 71 -4.93 3.02 -6.67
C GLY A 71 -5.28 4.28 -5.89
N LYS A 72 -6.58 4.52 -5.79
CA LYS A 72 -7.18 5.59 -5.02
C LYS A 72 -7.30 5.14 -3.56
N LEU A 73 -6.52 5.78 -2.70
CA LEU A 73 -6.57 5.58 -1.25
C LEU A 73 -7.70 6.43 -0.63
N GLN A 74 -8.59 5.78 0.11
CA GLN A 74 -9.66 6.42 0.87
C GLN A 74 -9.54 6.05 2.35
N LEU A 75 -9.63 7.04 3.24
CA LEU A 75 -9.76 6.81 4.68
C LEU A 75 -11.24 6.52 5.01
N ASP A 76 -11.54 5.31 5.47
CA ASP A 76 -12.91 4.89 5.77
C ASP A 76 -13.26 5.03 7.24
N HIS A 77 -12.28 4.85 8.13
CA HIS A 77 -12.46 4.98 9.57
C HIS A 77 -11.18 5.47 10.23
N GLN A 78 -11.33 6.38 11.19
CA GLN A 78 -10.23 6.91 12.00
C GLN A 78 -10.66 7.05 13.45
N ASN A 79 -9.82 6.55 14.36
CA ASN A 79 -9.87 6.88 15.78
C ASN A 79 -8.44 7.13 16.30
N LYS A 80 -8.28 7.36 17.61
CA LYS A 80 -6.99 7.69 18.23
C LYS A 80 -5.88 6.64 17.98
N TYR A 81 -6.23 5.37 17.82
CA TYR A 81 -5.27 4.26 17.77
C TYR A 81 -5.32 3.46 16.47
N LYS A 82 -6.22 3.82 15.55
CA LYS A 82 -6.50 3.02 14.36
C LYS A 82 -7.00 3.86 13.21
N GLU A 83 -6.40 3.65 12.05
CA GLU A 83 -6.87 4.16 10.77
C GLU A 83 -7.11 3.00 9.82
N VAL A 84 -8.25 3.02 9.13
CA VAL A 84 -8.62 2.01 8.14
C VAL A 84 -8.78 2.69 6.81
N TYR A 85 -8.01 2.22 5.84
CA TYR A 85 -8.02 2.70 4.48
C TYR A 85 -8.49 1.62 3.53
N THR A 86 -9.09 2.05 2.42
CA THR A 86 -9.31 1.19 1.28
C THR A 86 -8.57 1.72 0.05
N LEU A 87 -7.89 0.82 -0.66
CA LEU A 87 -7.39 1.06 -2.02
C LEU A 87 -8.39 0.52 -3.04
N ARG A 88 -8.79 1.38 -3.99
CA ARG A 88 -9.69 1.03 -5.09
C ARG A 88 -9.20 1.64 -6.39
N GLY A 89 -9.77 1.21 -7.51
CA GLY A 89 -9.56 1.83 -8.82
C GLY A 89 -9.26 0.80 -9.89
N GLU A 90 -9.13 1.27 -11.12
CA GLU A 90 -8.88 0.41 -12.27
C GLU A 90 -7.55 -0.36 -12.14
N ASP A 91 -6.49 0.31 -11.66
CA ASP A 91 -5.18 -0.32 -11.43
C ASP A 91 -5.29 -1.52 -10.47
N ILE A 92 -6.06 -1.37 -9.37
CA ILE A 92 -6.26 -2.42 -8.37
C ILE A 92 -7.12 -3.55 -8.92
N ASN A 93 -8.24 -3.22 -9.56
CA ASN A 93 -9.16 -4.20 -10.12
C ASN A 93 -8.46 -5.06 -11.18
N GLU A 94 -7.72 -4.43 -12.09
CA GLU A 94 -7.00 -5.14 -13.15
C GLU A 94 -5.86 -5.98 -12.57
N ARG A 95 -5.08 -5.43 -11.64
CA ARG A 95 -3.99 -6.17 -10.98
C ARG A 95 -4.52 -7.40 -10.25
N LEU A 96 -5.63 -7.29 -9.52
CA LEU A 96 -6.27 -8.42 -8.84
C LEU A 96 -6.95 -9.40 -9.81
N ARG A 97 -7.47 -8.92 -10.94
CA ARG A 97 -8.00 -9.78 -12.01
C ARG A 97 -6.89 -10.65 -12.62
N LEU A 98 -5.72 -10.06 -12.84
CA LEU A 98 -4.55 -10.69 -13.43
C LEU A 98 -3.74 -11.54 -12.45
N ASN A 99 -3.71 -11.12 -11.18
CA ASN A 99 -3.07 -11.80 -10.07
C ASN A 99 -3.94 -11.72 -8.81
N PRO A 100 -4.81 -12.72 -8.57
CA PRO A 100 -5.68 -12.75 -7.39
C PRO A 100 -4.95 -12.81 -6.04
N GLN A 101 -3.64 -13.10 -6.05
CA GLN A 101 -2.78 -13.13 -4.87
C GLN A 101 -1.75 -11.99 -4.90
N ALA A 102 -2.07 -10.88 -5.58
CA ALA A 102 -1.19 -9.72 -5.63
C ALA A 102 -0.85 -9.19 -4.24
N ASN A 103 0.41 -8.82 -4.06
CA ASN A 103 0.94 -8.36 -2.79
C ASN A 103 0.86 -6.82 -2.66
N PHE A 104 0.43 -6.32 -1.50
CA PHE A 104 0.28 -4.88 -1.20
C PHE A 104 1.16 -4.39 -0.04
N GLN A 105 2.21 -5.14 0.30
CA GLN A 105 3.12 -4.78 1.39
C GLN A 105 3.87 -3.48 1.12
N LEU A 106 4.19 -3.18 -0.14
CA LEU A 106 4.85 -1.92 -0.52
C LEU A 106 4.00 -0.70 -0.11
N GLU A 107 2.72 -0.67 -0.49
CA GLU A 107 1.79 0.40 -0.09
C GLU A 107 1.58 0.38 1.42
N THR A 108 1.41 -0.81 2.00
CA THR A 108 1.13 -0.99 3.44
C THR A 108 2.26 -0.39 4.28
N GLY A 109 3.52 -0.70 3.95
CA GLY A 109 4.68 -0.12 4.62
C GLY A 109 4.85 1.37 4.34
N PHE A 110 4.55 1.82 3.12
CA PHE A 110 4.61 3.25 2.78
C PHE A 110 3.58 4.07 3.58
N ILE A 111 2.34 3.59 3.67
CA ILE A 111 1.27 4.24 4.41
C ILE A 111 1.61 4.24 5.91
N ALA A 112 2.01 3.10 6.47
CA ALA A 112 2.40 2.99 7.88
C ALA A 112 3.47 4.03 8.25
N GLN A 113 4.57 4.08 7.50
CA GLN A 113 5.64 5.03 7.79
C GLN A 113 5.23 6.48 7.53
N THR A 114 4.43 6.75 6.50
CA THR A 114 3.93 8.10 6.24
C THR A 114 3.10 8.59 7.43
N ARG A 115 2.22 7.75 7.97
CA ARG A 115 1.42 8.10 9.16
C ARG A 115 2.28 8.24 10.41
N GLN A 116 3.27 7.36 10.60
CA GLN A 116 4.25 7.51 11.68
C GLN A 116 4.97 8.87 11.61
N LEU A 117 5.42 9.30 10.43
CA LEU A 117 6.09 10.60 10.26
C LEU A 117 5.15 11.80 10.47
N GLN A 118 3.88 11.67 10.09
CA GLN A 118 2.90 12.75 10.19
C GLN A 118 2.31 12.90 11.60
N LEU A 119 2.22 11.81 12.35
CA LEU A 119 1.61 11.77 13.67
C LEU A 119 2.63 11.73 14.81
N ASP A 120 3.89 11.43 14.49
CA ASP A 120 4.97 11.25 15.46
C ASP A 120 4.70 10.13 16.50
N TYR A 121 3.97 9.09 16.07
CA TYR A 121 3.73 7.88 16.86
C TYR A 121 4.13 6.63 16.08
N PRO A 122 4.69 5.60 16.74
CA PRO A 122 4.87 4.29 16.15
C PRO A 122 3.59 3.81 15.44
N CYS A 123 3.74 3.42 14.17
CA CYS A 123 2.64 2.96 13.35
C CYS A 123 3.03 1.69 12.61
N GLU A 124 2.24 0.64 12.80
CA GLU A 124 2.33 -0.60 12.05
C GLU A 124 1.07 -0.77 11.20
N ALA A 125 1.17 -1.46 10.07
CA ALA A 125 0.01 -1.67 9.22
C ALA A 125 0.00 -3.07 8.61
N THR A 126 -1.21 -3.57 8.39
CA THR A 126 -1.48 -4.81 7.67
C THR A 126 -2.48 -4.56 6.57
N TYR A 127 -2.56 -5.45 5.59
CA TYR A 127 -3.59 -5.40 4.57
C TYR A 127 -4.35 -6.73 4.48
N GLU A 128 -5.59 -6.64 4.01
CA GLU A 128 -6.41 -7.76 3.58
C GLU A 128 -6.99 -7.47 2.19
N CYS A 129 -7.21 -8.53 1.41
CA CYS A 129 -7.87 -8.43 0.11
C CYS A 129 -9.14 -9.27 0.12
N LYS A 130 -10.29 -8.62 -0.04
CA LYS A 130 -11.61 -9.28 -0.10
C LYS A 130 -12.46 -8.65 -1.18
N ASP A 131 -13.08 -9.47 -2.03
CA ASP A 131 -14.00 -9.02 -3.09
C ASP A 131 -13.41 -7.90 -3.99
N GLN A 132 -12.13 -8.04 -4.37
CA GLN A 132 -11.34 -7.05 -5.14
C GLN A 132 -11.12 -5.70 -4.44
N VAL A 133 -11.35 -5.65 -3.13
CA VAL A 133 -11.11 -4.49 -2.30
C VAL A 133 -9.91 -4.78 -1.40
N VAL A 134 -8.92 -3.89 -1.44
CA VAL A 134 -7.75 -3.97 -0.56
C VAL A 134 -7.97 -3.03 0.61
N THR A 135 -8.05 -3.57 1.81
CA THR A 135 -8.21 -2.81 3.04
C THR A 135 -6.89 -2.82 3.81
N ILE A 136 -6.40 -1.64 4.14
CA ILE A 136 -5.17 -1.42 4.92
C ILE A 136 -5.56 -0.89 6.29
N THR A 137 -5.14 -1.60 7.33
CA THR A 137 -5.36 -1.19 8.72
C THR A 137 -4.04 -0.74 9.32
N CYS A 138 -3.97 0.53 9.70
CA CYS A 138 -2.87 1.10 10.47
C CYS A 138 -3.24 1.09 11.96
N GLN A 139 -2.33 0.60 12.81
CA GLN A 139 -2.43 0.65 14.26
C GLN A 139 -1.36 1.60 14.78
N LEU A 140 -1.80 2.60 15.53
CA LEU A 140 -0.94 3.59 16.17
C LEU A 140 -0.73 3.11 17.61
N ASP A 141 0.52 2.89 18.00
CA ASP A 141 0.87 2.55 19.38
C ASP A 141 1.39 3.81 20.08
N PRO A 142 0.61 4.39 21.00
CA PRO A 142 1.01 5.58 21.74
C PRO A 142 1.88 5.26 22.96
N ASN A 143 2.14 3.98 23.27
CA ASN A 143 2.80 3.56 24.51
C ASN A 143 4.34 3.66 24.49
N ASP A 144 4.94 4.38 23.54
CA ASP A 144 6.28 4.93 23.72
C ASP A 144 6.16 6.22 24.56
N ASP A 145 5.95 6.05 25.87
CA ASP A 145 6.21 6.96 27.03
C ASP A 145 6.09 8.51 26.94
N GLU A 146 5.53 9.14 25.91
CA GLU A 146 5.50 10.62 25.79
C GLU A 146 4.11 11.28 25.85
N LEU A 147 3.04 10.52 26.12
CA LEU A 147 1.67 11.02 25.97
C LEU A 147 0.98 11.59 27.22
N ASP A 148 1.63 11.57 28.38
CA ASP A 148 1.15 12.31 29.56
C ASP A 148 1.64 13.78 29.59
N ALA A 149 2.50 14.19 28.65
CA ALA A 149 3.08 15.54 28.61
C ALA A 149 2.34 16.54 27.70
N LEU A 150 1.35 16.10 26.93
CA LEU A 150 0.59 16.95 26.00
C LEU A 150 -0.90 17.06 26.39
N ASN A 151 -1.17 17.18 27.70
CA ASN A 151 -2.39 17.83 28.14
C ASN A 151 -2.29 19.31 27.73
N PHE A 152 -3.05 19.66 26.70
CA PHE A 152 -3.33 21.04 26.33
C PHE A 152 -4.10 21.72 27.48
N ASP A 153 -3.40 22.56 28.25
CA ASP A 153 -4.00 23.71 28.93
C ASP A 153 -4.25 24.84 27.92
#